data_AF-A9WNS0-F1
#
_entry.id   AF-A9WNS0-F1
#
_cell.length_a   1.000
_cell.length_b   1.000
_cell.length_c   1.000
_cell.angle_alpha   90.00
_cell.angle_beta   90.00
_cell.angle_gamma   90.00
#
_symmetry.space_group_name_H-M   'P 1'
#
loop_
_entity.id
_entity.type
_entity.pdbx_description
1 polymer ?
#
loop_
_entity_poly.entity_id
_entity_poly.type
_entity_poly.pdbx_seq_one_letter_code
_entity_poly.pdbx_strand_id
1 'polypeptide(L)'
;MVPSGDAKKLVDTVKPLESALTSRLGIPVHGVITADYQAAVEAIGSNQAQIGMLPSLQMSQACDKYGAKPALQTLRKSKSIYAAQLMTNNPSKYCKDTPAAGPNGMLYCNGTASGNGPAGVDQISKIKGAKVAMLSSASPAGYIFPVAAMKAQGLSVDDVSPIKVTANDASVLAVYKGDAEVGFSYWDAREVVKKDNPDVGQKAVVFALTDEVPNDGVSMSSKLSAD
;
A
#
# COMPACT_ATOMS: atom_id res chain seq x y z
N MET A 1 1.07 -4.16 14.13
CA MET A 1 0.59 -4.07 12.72
C MET A 1 0.77 -2.65 12.23
N VAL A 2 1.11 -2.48 10.95
CA VAL A 2 1.25 -1.15 10.33
C VAL A 2 -0.12 -0.59 9.89
N PRO A 3 -0.30 0.74 9.83
CA PRO A 3 -1.55 1.37 9.40
C PRO A 3 -1.67 1.39 7.86
N SER A 4 -1.92 0.23 7.24
CA SER A 4 -2.02 0.12 5.77
C SER A 4 -3.37 0.58 5.18
N GLY A 5 -4.39 0.75 6.02
CA GLY A 5 -5.73 1.25 5.70
C GLY A 5 -6.30 2.04 6.88
N ASP A 6 -7.60 2.30 6.88
CA ASP A 6 -8.29 2.93 8.02
C ASP A 6 -7.97 2.24 9.35
N ALA A 7 -7.36 3.00 10.27
CA ALA A 7 -6.90 2.49 11.55
C ALA A 7 -8.03 1.94 12.43
N LYS A 8 -9.23 2.53 12.39
CA LYS A 8 -10.38 2.03 13.17
C LYS A 8 -10.80 0.66 12.67
N LYS A 9 -10.92 0.51 11.35
CA LYS A 9 -11.24 -0.79 10.73
C LYS A 9 -10.15 -1.84 11.02
N LEU A 10 -8.90 -1.43 11.12
CA LEU A 10 -7.80 -2.33 11.50
C LEU A 10 -7.86 -2.77 12.96
N VAL A 11 -8.25 -1.91 13.91
CA VAL A 11 -8.38 -2.31 15.32
C VAL A 11 -9.40 -3.44 15.47
N ASP A 12 -10.51 -3.35 14.75
CA ASP A 12 -11.58 -4.35 14.78
C ASP A 12 -11.11 -5.72 14.24
N THR A 13 -10.16 -5.75 13.30
CA THR A 13 -9.60 -7.00 12.75
C THR A 13 -8.48 -7.60 13.58
N VAL A 14 -7.83 -6.81 14.45
CA VAL A 14 -6.73 -7.27 15.31
C VAL A 14 -7.25 -8.17 16.43
N LYS A 15 -8.39 -7.83 17.05
CA LYS A 15 -8.94 -8.56 18.21
C LYS A 15 -9.20 -10.06 17.94
N PRO A 16 -9.82 -10.47 16.82
CA PRO A 16 -9.98 -11.89 16.52
C PRO A 16 -8.66 -12.65 16.41
N LEU A 17 -7.63 -12.02 15.82
CA LEU A 17 -6.30 -12.61 15.69
C LEU A 17 -5.61 -12.73 17.06
N GLU A 18 -5.70 -11.69 17.87
CA GLU A 18 -5.20 -11.67 19.25
C GLU A 18 -5.79 -12.81 20.08
N SER A 19 -7.12 -12.95 20.09
CA SER A 19 -7.82 -14.02 20.81
C SER A 19 -7.42 -15.41 20.30
N ALA A 20 -7.35 -15.59 18.98
CA ALA A 20 -6.98 -16.88 18.39
C ALA A 20 -5.54 -17.28 18.73
N LEU A 21 -4.59 -16.34 18.66
CA LEU A 21 -3.19 -16.59 19.01
C LEU A 21 -3.04 -16.82 20.53
N THR A 22 -3.69 -16.01 21.37
CA THR A 22 -3.68 -16.20 22.82
C THR A 22 -4.17 -17.60 23.20
N SER A 23 -5.31 -18.02 22.63
CA SER A 23 -5.88 -19.34 22.91
C SER A 23 -4.99 -20.48 22.43
N ARG A 24 -4.29 -20.34 21.30
CA ARG A 24 -3.45 -21.40 20.73
C ARG A 24 -2.07 -21.50 21.37
N LEU A 25 -1.50 -20.36 21.77
CA LEU A 25 -0.17 -20.29 22.35
C LEU A 25 -0.19 -20.46 23.88
N GLY A 26 -1.35 -20.28 24.53
CA GLY A 26 -1.47 -20.37 25.98
C GLY A 26 -0.82 -19.19 26.73
N ILE A 27 -0.40 -18.15 26.01
CA ILE A 27 0.20 -16.91 26.54
C ILE A 27 -0.62 -15.70 26.08
N PRO A 28 -0.67 -14.59 26.85
CA PRO A 28 -1.30 -13.37 26.40
C PRO A 28 -0.62 -12.83 25.15
N VAL A 29 -1.40 -12.62 24.09
CA VAL A 29 -0.99 -11.85 22.91
C VAL A 29 -1.69 -10.50 22.98
N HIS A 30 -0.98 -9.43 22.64
CA HIS A 30 -1.55 -8.09 22.57
C HIS A 30 -1.32 -7.51 21.19
N GLY A 31 -2.40 -7.21 20.50
CA GLY A 31 -2.39 -6.58 19.20
C GLY A 31 -2.21 -5.08 19.31
N VAL A 32 -1.18 -4.54 18.65
CA VAL A 32 -0.90 -3.11 18.61
C VAL A 32 -0.88 -2.65 17.16
N ILE A 33 -1.52 -1.52 16.87
CA ILE A 33 -1.34 -0.79 15.62
C ILE A 33 -0.37 0.35 15.87
N THR A 34 0.71 0.39 15.10
CA THR A 34 1.75 1.41 15.25
C THR A 34 1.31 2.73 14.61
N ALA A 35 1.92 3.84 15.05
CA ALA A 35 1.61 5.16 14.51
C ALA A 35 1.95 5.28 13.01
N ASP A 36 3.02 4.60 12.57
CA ASP A 36 3.42 4.52 11.17
C ASP A 36 4.23 3.24 10.88
N TYR A 37 4.70 3.12 9.64
CA TYR A 37 5.50 1.99 9.16
C TYR A 37 6.87 1.87 9.84
N GLN A 38 7.55 2.98 10.13
CA GLN A 38 8.88 2.97 10.77
C GLN A 38 8.76 2.64 12.26
N ALA A 39 7.75 3.18 12.94
CA ALA A 39 7.46 2.84 14.32
C ALA A 39 7.29 1.33 14.53
N ALA A 40 6.77 0.59 13.54
CA ALA A 40 6.68 -0.86 13.61
C ALA A 40 8.05 -1.57 13.55
N VAL A 41 8.98 -1.06 12.74
CA VAL A 41 10.35 -1.58 12.65
C VAL A 41 11.08 -1.32 13.97
N GLU A 42 10.96 -0.10 14.50
CA GLU A 42 11.59 0.30 15.76
C GLU A 42 10.99 -0.43 16.98
N ALA A 43 9.69 -0.74 16.96
CA ALA A 43 9.06 -1.56 18.00
C ALA A 43 9.67 -2.97 18.08
N ILE A 44 10.03 -3.58 16.95
CA ILE A 44 10.75 -4.87 16.93
C ILE A 44 12.15 -4.70 17.53
N GLY A 45 12.92 -3.71 17.07
CA GLY A 45 14.29 -3.48 17.53
C GLY A 45 14.38 -3.20 19.04
N SER A 46 13.46 -2.38 19.55
CA SER A 46 13.35 -2.02 20.97
C SER A 46 12.68 -3.09 21.85
N ASN A 47 12.31 -4.24 21.29
CA ASN A 47 11.61 -5.32 21.98
C ASN A 47 10.22 -4.95 22.53
N GLN A 48 9.61 -3.87 22.02
CA GLN A 48 8.22 -3.53 22.32
C GLN A 48 7.22 -4.39 21.52
N ALA A 49 7.67 -5.03 20.44
CA ALA A 49 6.89 -5.99 19.68
C ALA A 49 7.74 -7.21 19.29
N GLN A 50 7.17 -8.41 19.43
CA GLN A 50 7.84 -9.67 19.08
C GLN A 50 7.45 -10.18 17.69
N ILE A 51 6.27 -9.78 17.19
CA ILE A 51 5.75 -10.19 15.89
C ILE A 51 5.32 -8.92 15.13
N GLY A 52 5.91 -8.71 13.96
CA GLY A 52 5.61 -7.58 13.08
C GLY A 52 4.95 -8.04 11.79
N MET A 53 3.73 -7.57 11.54
CA MET A 53 3.13 -7.60 10.20
C MET A 53 3.59 -6.36 9.45
N LEU A 54 4.54 -6.53 8.54
CA LEU A 54 5.32 -5.45 7.92
C LEU A 54 5.29 -5.57 6.39
N PRO A 55 5.35 -4.45 5.66
CA PRO A 55 5.64 -4.48 4.24
C PRO A 55 7.08 -4.93 3.96
N SER A 56 7.33 -5.42 2.75
CA SER A 56 8.59 -6.04 2.34
C SER A 56 9.85 -5.19 2.64
N LEU A 57 9.82 -3.88 2.40
CA LEU A 57 10.95 -3.00 2.74
C LEU A 57 11.20 -2.96 4.26
N GLN A 58 10.15 -2.75 5.05
CA GLN A 58 10.27 -2.71 6.51
C GLN A 58 10.68 -4.06 7.09
N MET A 59 10.26 -5.17 6.46
CA MET A 59 10.77 -6.51 6.81
C MET A 59 12.28 -6.56 6.60
N SER A 60 12.79 -6.16 5.43
CA SER A 60 14.25 -6.09 5.18
C SER A 60 14.95 -5.23 6.22
N GLN A 61 14.42 -4.03 6.51
CA GLN A 61 14.98 -3.13 7.52
C GLN A 61 15.03 -3.78 8.92
N ALA A 62 13.98 -4.48 9.33
CA ALA A 62 13.96 -5.19 10.61
C ALA A 62 14.97 -6.34 10.64
N CYS A 63 15.15 -7.06 9.53
CA CYS A 63 16.15 -8.12 9.40
C CYS A 63 17.57 -7.54 9.51
N ASP A 64 17.88 -6.55 8.67
CA ASP A 64 19.23 -5.99 8.55
C ASP A 64 19.67 -5.25 9.81
N LYS A 65 18.77 -4.48 10.43
CA LYS A 65 19.11 -3.66 11.61
C LYS A 65 19.05 -4.42 12.92
N TYR A 66 18.08 -5.33 13.06
CA TYR A 66 17.70 -5.92 14.36
C TYR A 66 17.74 -7.44 14.39
N GLY A 67 18.14 -8.08 13.28
CA GLY A 67 18.21 -9.53 13.16
C GLY A 67 16.84 -10.22 13.18
N ALA A 68 15.76 -9.48 12.95
CA ALA A 68 14.43 -10.08 12.83
C ALA A 68 14.42 -11.14 11.71
N LYS A 69 13.56 -12.15 11.83
CA LYS A 69 13.48 -13.25 10.86
C LYS A 69 12.13 -13.23 10.15
N PRO A 70 12.08 -13.20 8.80
CA PRO A 70 10.84 -13.40 8.06
C PRO A 70 10.29 -14.81 8.36
N ALA A 71 8.99 -14.89 8.63
CA ALA A 71 8.31 -16.15 8.94
C ALA A 71 7.23 -16.49 7.92
N LEU A 72 6.46 -15.49 7.47
CA LEU A 72 5.33 -15.66 6.55
C LEU A 72 5.30 -14.56 5.51
N GLN A 73 4.75 -14.87 4.34
CA GLN A 73 4.44 -13.90 3.29
C GLN A 73 2.95 -13.99 2.94
N THR A 74 2.32 -12.83 2.77
CA THR A 74 0.90 -12.78 2.41
C THR A 74 0.71 -13.15 0.93
N LEU A 75 -0.24 -14.04 0.67
CA LEU A 75 -0.78 -14.25 -0.67
C LEU A 75 -2.08 -13.47 -0.83
N ARG A 76 -2.17 -12.61 -1.85
CA ARG A 76 -3.37 -11.85 -2.18
C ARG A 76 -3.86 -12.29 -3.55
N LYS A 77 -5.06 -12.87 -3.62
CA LYS A 77 -5.60 -13.50 -4.84
C LYS A 77 -4.60 -14.47 -5.47
N SER A 78 -3.98 -15.30 -4.62
CA SER A 78 -2.92 -16.27 -4.99
C SER A 78 -1.62 -15.67 -5.55
N LYS A 79 -1.42 -14.34 -5.47
CA LYS A 79 -0.16 -13.68 -5.82
C LYS A 79 0.67 -13.37 -4.58
N SER A 80 1.97 -13.65 -4.64
CA SER A 80 2.96 -13.29 -3.61
C SER A 80 3.56 -11.89 -3.82
N ILE A 81 3.35 -11.31 -4.99
CA ILE A 81 3.85 -10.00 -5.41
C ILE A 81 2.69 -9.08 -5.81
N TYR A 82 2.95 -7.78 -5.80
CA TYR A 82 1.99 -6.75 -6.19
C TYR A 82 2.67 -5.51 -6.77
N ALA A 83 1.96 -4.74 -7.57
CA ALA A 83 2.40 -3.43 -8.03
C ALA A 83 1.73 -2.29 -7.23
N ALA A 84 2.42 -1.16 -7.07
CA ALA A 84 1.76 0.07 -6.66
C ALA A 84 0.94 0.63 -7.84
N GLN A 85 -0.26 1.11 -7.58
CA GLN A 85 -1.10 1.76 -8.57
C GLN A 85 -0.99 3.28 -8.48
N LEU A 86 -1.05 3.92 -9.65
CA LEU A 86 -1.33 5.33 -9.80
C LEU A 86 -2.73 5.45 -10.40
N MET A 87 -3.61 6.13 -9.67
CA MET A 87 -4.99 6.38 -10.09
C MET A 87 -5.26 7.86 -10.29
N THR A 88 -6.22 8.19 -11.15
CA THR A 88 -6.61 9.56 -11.49
C THR A 88 -8.12 9.70 -11.68
N ASN A 89 -8.63 10.90 -11.47
CA ASN A 89 -9.98 11.32 -11.87
C ASN A 89 -10.00 12.10 -13.20
N ASN A 90 -8.85 12.22 -13.87
CA ASN A 90 -8.66 12.93 -15.13
C ASN A 90 -8.15 11.98 -16.24
N PRO A 91 -8.91 10.94 -16.62
CA PRO A 91 -8.44 9.93 -17.56
C PRO A 91 -8.09 10.48 -18.94
N SER A 92 -8.72 11.58 -19.39
CA SER A 92 -8.41 12.22 -20.67
C SER A 92 -6.95 12.71 -20.77
N LYS A 93 -6.32 13.05 -19.64
CA LYS A 93 -4.92 13.44 -19.58
C LYS A 93 -3.99 12.22 -19.58
N TYR A 94 -4.30 11.21 -18.77
CA TYR A 94 -3.36 10.14 -18.42
C TYR A 94 -3.54 8.82 -19.19
N CYS A 95 -4.71 8.59 -19.77
CA CYS A 95 -4.98 7.39 -20.55
C CYS A 95 -4.67 7.61 -22.03
N LYS A 96 -3.97 6.65 -22.65
CA LYS A 96 -3.73 6.60 -24.11
C LYS A 96 -4.91 5.98 -24.85
N ASP A 97 -5.56 5.04 -24.21
CA ASP A 97 -6.73 4.31 -24.66
C ASP A 97 -7.97 4.73 -23.85
N THR A 98 -9.15 4.45 -24.40
CA THR A 98 -10.41 4.66 -23.68
C THR A 98 -10.42 3.75 -22.44
N PRO A 99 -10.67 4.30 -21.23
CA PRO A 99 -10.78 3.47 -20.03
C PRO A 99 -11.81 2.36 -20.19
N ALA A 100 -11.42 1.14 -19.83
CA ALA A 100 -12.25 -0.05 -19.94
C ALA A 100 -12.38 -0.76 -18.59
N ALA A 101 -13.51 -1.44 -18.38
CA ALA A 101 -13.74 -2.20 -17.17
C ALA A 101 -12.85 -3.46 -17.13
N GLY A 102 -12.12 -3.64 -16.05
CA GLY A 102 -11.39 -4.87 -15.75
C GLY A 102 -12.29 -5.96 -15.16
N PRO A 103 -11.73 -7.13 -14.80
CA PRO A 103 -12.50 -8.27 -14.26
C PRO A 103 -13.31 -7.97 -12.99
N ASN A 104 -12.95 -6.93 -12.24
CA ASN A 104 -13.65 -6.48 -11.02
C ASN A 104 -14.65 -5.33 -11.28
N GLY A 105 -14.91 -5.01 -12.55
CA GLY A 105 -15.84 -3.97 -12.99
C GLY A 105 -15.35 -2.53 -12.75
N MET A 106 -14.09 -2.34 -12.34
CA MET A 106 -13.50 -1.00 -12.19
C MET A 106 -12.78 -0.59 -13.47
N LEU A 107 -12.68 0.72 -13.73
CA LEU A 107 -12.02 1.24 -14.92
C LEU A 107 -10.50 1.25 -14.78
N TYR A 108 -9.86 0.90 -15.89
CA TYR A 108 -8.42 0.85 -16.09
C TYR A 108 -8.11 1.36 -17.49
N CYS A 109 -6.90 1.86 -17.69
CA CYS A 109 -6.37 2.20 -19.01
C CYS A 109 -4.88 1.81 -19.08
N ASN A 110 -4.24 1.98 -20.23
CA ASN A 110 -2.82 1.72 -20.46
C ASN A 110 -2.38 0.28 -20.08
N GLY A 111 -3.26 -0.71 -20.30
CA GLY A 111 -2.97 -2.12 -20.00
C GLY A 111 -2.98 -2.50 -18.51
N THR A 112 -3.39 -1.60 -17.61
CA THR A 112 -3.34 -1.83 -16.16
C THR A 112 -4.40 -2.79 -15.61
N ALA A 113 -5.36 -3.22 -16.44
CA ALA A 113 -6.47 -4.08 -16.02
C ALA A 113 -6.04 -5.48 -15.52
N SER A 114 -4.85 -5.94 -15.89
CA SER A 114 -4.28 -7.22 -15.42
C SER A 114 -3.92 -7.17 -13.93
N GLY A 115 -3.70 -5.97 -13.38
CA GLY A 115 -3.11 -5.77 -12.06
C GLY A 115 -1.64 -6.18 -11.95
N ASN A 116 -1.00 -6.59 -13.06
CA ASN A 116 0.42 -6.91 -13.12
C ASN A 116 1.19 -5.68 -13.60
N GLY A 117 2.25 -5.35 -12.88
CA GLY A 117 3.17 -4.28 -13.26
C GLY A 117 4.46 -4.79 -13.90
N PRO A 118 5.23 -3.91 -14.56
CA PRO A 118 4.90 -2.51 -14.84
C PRO A 118 3.89 -2.38 -15.98
N ALA A 119 3.03 -1.36 -15.92
CA ALA A 119 2.09 -1.02 -17.00
C ALA A 119 1.81 0.49 -17.00
N GLY A 120 1.69 1.11 -18.18
CA GLY A 120 1.39 2.55 -18.31
C GLY A 120 2.42 3.51 -17.70
N VAL A 121 3.62 3.05 -17.36
CA VAL A 121 4.65 3.83 -16.66
C VAL A 121 5.15 5.04 -17.43
N ASP A 122 5.06 5.01 -18.76
CA ASP A 122 5.41 6.13 -19.63
C ASP A 122 4.44 7.33 -19.49
N GLN A 123 3.22 7.08 -18.98
CA GLN A 123 2.24 8.13 -18.70
C GLN A 123 2.51 8.88 -17.39
N ILE A 124 3.42 8.38 -16.54
CA ILE A 124 3.77 9.02 -15.27
C ILE A 124 4.40 10.39 -15.51
N SER A 125 5.13 10.60 -16.61
CA SER A 125 5.69 11.92 -16.98
C SER A 125 4.65 13.05 -17.00
N LYS A 126 3.38 12.73 -17.30
CA LYS A 126 2.26 13.68 -17.39
C LYS A 126 1.77 14.19 -16.02
N ILE A 127 2.22 13.62 -14.91
CA ILE A 127 1.78 14.07 -13.57
C ILE A 127 2.42 15.38 -13.14
N LYS A 128 3.41 15.89 -13.89
CA LYS A 128 4.07 17.16 -13.59
C LYS A 128 3.04 18.29 -13.37
N GLY A 129 3.18 19.00 -12.26
CA GLY A 129 2.28 20.06 -11.80
C GLY A 129 0.97 19.58 -11.15
N ALA A 130 0.68 18.28 -11.12
CA ALA A 130 -0.56 17.77 -10.55
C ALA A 130 -0.55 17.78 -9.02
N LYS A 131 -1.74 17.85 -8.41
CA LYS A 131 -1.94 17.53 -6.99
C LYS A 131 -1.93 16.02 -6.80
N VAL A 132 -1.02 15.51 -5.97
CA VAL A 132 -0.81 14.06 -5.83
C VAL A 132 -1.01 13.62 -4.37
N ALA A 133 -1.97 12.75 -4.11
CA ALA A 133 -2.16 12.14 -2.80
C ALA A 133 -1.09 11.07 -2.55
N MET A 134 -0.22 11.31 -1.56
CA MET A 134 0.89 10.44 -1.18
C MET A 134 0.85 10.13 0.31
N LEU A 135 1.29 8.92 0.67
CA LEU A 135 1.48 8.53 2.07
C LEU A 135 2.84 9.03 2.59
N SER A 136 3.22 8.62 3.80
CA SER A 136 4.56 8.91 4.33
C SER A 136 5.66 8.30 3.46
N SER A 137 6.87 8.87 3.54
CA SER A 137 8.04 8.40 2.78
C SER A 137 8.46 6.95 3.07
N ALA A 138 7.94 6.37 4.15
CA ALA A 138 8.13 4.98 4.49
C ALA A 138 7.11 4.03 3.82
N SER A 139 6.03 4.55 3.23
CA SER A 139 5.01 3.73 2.59
C SER A 139 5.53 3.14 1.27
N PRO A 140 5.53 1.81 1.09
CA PRO A 140 6.02 1.21 -0.14
C PRO A 140 5.16 1.60 -1.35
N ALA A 141 3.86 1.32 -1.28
CA ALA A 141 2.92 1.57 -2.37
C ALA A 141 2.39 3.02 -2.44
N GLY A 142 2.39 3.72 -1.31
CA GLY A 142 1.90 5.09 -1.21
C GLY A 142 2.97 6.16 -1.42
N TYR A 143 4.24 5.77 -1.54
CA TYR A 143 5.35 6.70 -1.76
C TYR A 143 6.54 6.08 -2.49
N ILE A 144 7.20 5.06 -1.93
CA ILE A 144 8.55 4.64 -2.36
C ILE A 144 8.58 4.15 -3.81
N PHE A 145 7.73 3.18 -4.16
CA PHE A 145 7.69 2.64 -5.52
C PHE A 145 7.12 3.64 -6.55
N PRO A 146 6.05 4.39 -6.25
CA PRO A 146 5.61 5.48 -7.12
C PRO A 146 6.70 6.55 -7.36
N VAL A 147 7.41 6.98 -6.31
CA VAL A 147 8.50 7.97 -6.44
C VAL A 147 9.69 7.40 -7.21
N ALA A 148 10.00 6.12 -7.05
CA ALA A 148 11.01 5.46 -7.89
C ALA A 148 10.57 5.43 -9.37
N ALA A 149 9.31 5.11 -9.65
CA ALA A 149 8.75 5.14 -11.00
C ALA A 149 8.72 6.56 -11.59
N MET A 150 8.43 7.59 -10.78
CA MET A 150 8.55 9.01 -11.16
C MET A 150 10.00 9.35 -11.57
N LYS A 151 10.98 8.96 -10.75
CA LYS A 151 12.40 9.20 -11.04
C LYS A 151 12.85 8.52 -12.33
N ALA A 152 12.38 7.31 -12.60
CA ALA A 152 12.64 6.61 -13.86
C ALA A 152 12.08 7.36 -15.09
N GLN A 153 11.06 8.21 -14.90
CA GLN A 153 10.52 9.11 -15.93
C GLN A 153 11.09 10.53 -15.89
N GLY A 154 12.19 10.75 -15.15
CA GLY A 154 12.83 12.07 -15.04
C GLY A 154 12.07 13.08 -14.17
N LEU A 155 11.16 12.62 -13.30
CA LEU A 155 10.45 13.45 -12.34
C LEU A 155 10.98 13.29 -10.92
N SER A 156 10.79 14.32 -10.11
CA SER A 156 11.00 14.32 -8.68
C SER A 156 9.70 14.66 -7.94
N VAL A 157 9.72 14.56 -6.61
CA VAL A 157 8.57 15.00 -5.79
C VAL A 157 8.33 16.51 -5.86
N ASP A 158 9.33 17.29 -6.27
CA ASP A 158 9.22 18.75 -6.43
C ASP A 158 8.51 19.13 -7.74
N ASP A 159 8.38 18.19 -8.68
CA ASP A 159 7.63 18.39 -9.92
C ASP A 159 6.11 18.27 -9.74
N VAL A 160 5.64 17.96 -8.52
CA VAL A 160 4.21 17.80 -8.21
C VAL A 160 3.83 18.59 -6.95
N SER A 161 2.54 18.67 -6.65
CA SER A 161 2.03 19.25 -5.39
C SER A 161 1.55 18.13 -4.47
N PRO A 162 2.37 17.63 -3.53
CA PRO A 162 2.00 16.49 -2.69
C PRO A 162 0.91 16.87 -1.67
N ILE A 163 -0.11 16.03 -1.57
CA ILE A 163 -1.10 16.05 -0.49
C ILE A 163 -0.81 14.83 0.38
N LYS A 164 -0.50 15.07 1.65
CA LYS A 164 -0.20 13.98 2.58
C LYS A 164 -1.50 13.33 3.07
N VAL A 165 -1.62 12.03 2.85
CA VAL A 165 -2.68 11.19 3.43
C VAL A 165 -2.06 10.12 4.32
N THR A 166 -2.86 9.55 5.22
CA THR A 166 -2.35 8.63 6.25
C THR A 166 -2.54 7.15 5.90
N ALA A 167 -3.34 6.83 4.87
CA ALA A 167 -3.68 5.46 4.50
C ALA A 167 -4.00 5.34 2.99
N ASN A 168 -3.94 4.11 2.47
CA ASN A 168 -4.11 3.84 1.03
C ASN A 168 -5.54 4.10 0.55
N ASP A 169 -6.54 3.80 1.37
CA ASP A 169 -7.94 4.14 1.14
C ASP A 169 -8.17 5.66 1.15
N ALA A 170 -7.49 6.40 2.02
CA ALA A 170 -7.52 7.87 2.02
C ALA A 170 -6.93 8.46 0.73
N SER A 171 -5.89 7.84 0.16
CA SER A 171 -5.35 8.22 -1.16
C SER A 171 -6.37 8.02 -2.29
N VAL A 172 -7.05 6.87 -2.31
CA VAL A 172 -8.13 6.58 -3.26
C VAL A 172 -9.28 7.58 -3.08
N LEU A 173 -9.68 7.87 -1.84
CA LEU A 173 -10.75 8.82 -1.52
C LEU A 173 -10.40 10.25 -1.93
N ALA A 174 -9.15 10.68 -1.79
CA ALA A 174 -8.71 12.01 -2.22
C ALA A 174 -8.88 12.19 -3.73
N VAL A 175 -8.54 11.17 -4.53
CA VAL A 175 -8.78 11.20 -5.98
C VAL A 175 -10.27 11.16 -6.30
N TYR A 176 -11.01 10.26 -5.65
CA TYR A 176 -12.45 10.11 -5.81
C TYR A 176 -13.23 11.40 -5.53
N LYS A 177 -12.83 12.15 -4.50
CA LYS A 177 -13.48 13.41 -4.08
C LYS A 177 -13.02 14.63 -4.87
N GLY A 178 -11.95 14.52 -5.65
CA GLY A 178 -11.38 15.64 -6.39
C GLY A 178 -10.37 16.48 -5.59
N ASP A 179 -10.01 16.06 -4.37
CA ASP A 179 -8.99 16.73 -3.56
C ASP A 179 -7.59 16.59 -4.19
N ALA A 180 -7.35 15.46 -4.88
CA ALA A 180 -6.16 15.18 -5.66
C ALA A 180 -6.50 14.77 -7.10
N GLU A 181 -5.61 15.11 -8.05
CA GLU A 181 -5.74 14.69 -9.45
C GLU A 181 -5.16 13.29 -9.67
N VAL A 182 -4.11 12.95 -8.91
CA VAL A 182 -3.47 11.64 -8.90
C VAL A 182 -3.34 11.15 -7.47
N GLY A 183 -3.40 9.84 -7.25
CA GLY A 183 -3.10 9.25 -5.96
C GLY A 183 -2.31 7.97 -6.13
N PHE A 184 -1.56 7.63 -5.07
CA PHE A 184 -0.74 6.42 -5.01
C PHE A 184 -1.27 5.48 -3.94
N SER A 185 -1.36 4.19 -4.27
CA SER A 185 -1.74 3.14 -3.31
C SER A 185 -1.33 1.75 -3.78
N TYR A 186 -1.59 0.70 -3.00
CA TYR A 186 -1.50 -0.68 -3.49
C TYR A 186 -2.63 -1.01 -4.49
N TRP A 187 -2.36 -1.97 -5.40
CA TRP A 187 -3.18 -2.32 -6.58
C TRP A 187 -4.68 -2.61 -6.37
N ASP A 188 -5.08 -3.09 -5.20
CA ASP A 188 -6.47 -3.44 -4.90
C ASP A 188 -7.14 -2.49 -3.89
N ALA A 189 -6.51 -1.35 -3.56
CA ALA A 189 -7.03 -0.38 -2.59
C ALA A 189 -8.42 0.15 -2.94
N ARG A 190 -8.74 0.28 -4.23
CA ARG A 190 -10.08 0.71 -4.68
C ARG A 190 -11.19 -0.26 -4.27
N GLU A 191 -10.90 -1.55 -4.12
CA GLU A 191 -11.88 -2.55 -3.69
C GLU A 191 -12.29 -2.36 -2.21
N VAL A 192 -11.39 -1.81 -1.39
CA VAL A 192 -11.69 -1.46 0.00
C VAL A 192 -12.69 -0.29 0.04
N VAL A 193 -12.42 0.76 -0.75
CA VAL A 193 -13.27 1.96 -0.81
C VAL A 193 -14.62 1.67 -1.48
N LYS A 194 -14.66 0.74 -2.44
CA LYS A 194 -15.88 0.35 -3.18
C LYS A 194 -17.02 -0.12 -2.26
N LYS A 195 -16.70 -0.70 -1.10
CA LYS A 195 -17.70 -1.14 -0.11
C LYS A 195 -18.59 0.01 0.37
N ASP A 196 -17.99 1.18 0.55
CA ASP A 196 -18.67 2.38 1.04
C ASP A 196 -19.02 3.35 -0.11
N ASN A 197 -18.28 3.29 -1.23
CA ASN A 197 -18.46 4.16 -2.41
C ASN A 197 -18.50 3.30 -3.69
N PRO A 198 -19.65 2.71 -4.07
CA PRO A 198 -19.74 1.69 -5.12
C PRO A 198 -19.23 2.13 -6.50
N ASP A 199 -19.26 3.43 -6.79
CA ASP A 199 -18.83 4.04 -8.05
C ASP A 199 -17.35 4.47 -8.07
N VAL A 200 -16.57 4.22 -7.00
CA VAL A 200 -15.16 4.62 -6.92
C VAL A 200 -14.32 4.08 -8.08
N GLY A 201 -14.62 2.87 -8.54
CA GLY A 201 -13.93 2.24 -9.67
C GLY A 201 -14.18 2.93 -11.01
N GLN A 202 -15.25 3.72 -11.13
CA GLN A 202 -15.57 4.51 -12.33
C GLN A 202 -14.93 5.90 -12.29
N LYS A 203 -14.70 6.45 -11.10
CA LYS A 203 -14.18 7.82 -10.90
C LYS A 203 -12.67 7.89 -10.67
N ALA A 204 -12.07 6.88 -10.03
CA ALA A 204 -10.63 6.78 -9.84
C ALA A 204 -10.08 5.70 -10.77
N VAL A 205 -9.71 6.09 -11.99
CA VAL A 205 -9.19 5.22 -13.05
C VAL A 205 -7.71 4.93 -12.80
N VAL A 206 -7.30 3.66 -12.84
CA VAL A 206 -5.87 3.31 -12.76
C VAL A 206 -5.24 3.47 -14.14
N PHE A 207 -4.17 4.25 -14.22
CA PHE A 207 -3.49 4.55 -15.48
C PHE A 207 -2.04 4.07 -15.52
N ALA A 208 -1.44 3.77 -14.36
CA ALA A 208 -0.13 3.15 -14.29
C ALA A 208 0.00 2.18 -13.10
N LEU A 209 0.86 1.17 -13.28
CA LEU A 209 1.32 0.22 -12.28
C LEU A 209 2.85 0.22 -12.28
N THR A 210 3.47 0.30 -11.09
CA THR A 210 4.93 0.21 -10.94
C THR A 210 5.42 -1.22 -11.17
N ASP A 211 6.73 -1.44 -11.11
CA ASP A 211 7.28 -2.80 -10.99
C ASP A 211 6.67 -3.52 -9.77
N GLU A 212 6.56 -4.85 -9.88
CA GLU A 212 6.02 -5.69 -8.83
C GLU A 212 7.04 -5.95 -7.72
N VAL A 213 6.53 -5.99 -6.49
CA VAL A 213 7.31 -6.14 -5.26
C VAL A 213 6.68 -7.21 -4.37
N PRO A 214 7.44 -7.85 -3.48
CA PRO A 214 6.86 -8.80 -2.54
C PRO A 214 5.77 -8.17 -1.67
N ASN A 215 4.67 -8.90 -1.49
CA ASN A 215 3.63 -8.58 -0.53
C ASN A 215 4.18 -8.46 0.90
N ASP A 216 3.39 -7.80 1.74
CA ASP A 216 3.57 -7.76 3.19
C ASP A 216 3.70 -9.17 3.77
N GLY A 217 4.44 -9.27 4.86
CA GLY A 217 4.66 -10.52 5.55
C GLY A 217 4.72 -10.36 7.06
N VAL A 218 5.11 -11.44 7.72
CA VAL A 218 5.31 -11.50 9.16
C VAL A 218 6.79 -11.67 9.44
N SER A 219 7.34 -10.78 10.26
CA SER A 219 8.70 -10.90 10.80
C SER A 219 8.62 -11.18 12.30
N MET A 220 9.44 -12.11 12.78
CA MET A 220 9.60 -12.41 14.19
C MET A 220 10.87 -11.73 14.72
N SER A 221 10.77 -11.14 15.90
CA SER A 221 11.93 -10.57 16.59
C SER A 221 12.95 -11.67 16.89
N SER A 222 14.24 -11.37 16.75
CA SER A 222 15.33 -12.23 17.20
C SER A 222 15.33 -12.47 18.71
N LYS A 223 14.61 -11.62 19.46
CA LYS A 223 14.48 -11.66 20.92
C LYS A 223 13.25 -12.45 21.39
N LEU A 224 12.43 -12.98 20.47
CA LEU A 224 11.31 -13.85 20.82
C LEU A 224 11.86 -15.22 21.24
N SER A 225 11.44 -15.71 22.41
CA SER A 225 11.78 -17.04 22.92
C SER A 225 11.42 -18.12 21.89
N ALA A 226 12.27 -19.13 21.77
CA ALA A 226 11.97 -20.33 20.98
C ALA A 226 11.03 -21.31 21.72
N ASP A 227 10.95 -21.15 23.05
CA ASP A 227 10.10 -21.93 23.97
C ASP A 227 8.82 -21.16 24.33
#